data_AF-A0A367G3V7-F1
#
_entry.id   AF-A0A367G3V7-F1
#
_cell.length_a   1.000
_cell.length_b   1.000
_cell.length_c   1.000
_cell.angle_alpha   90.00
_cell.angle_beta   90.00
_cell.angle_gamma   90.00
#
_symmetry.space_group_name_H-M   'P 1'
#
loop_
_entity.id
_entity.type
_entity.pdbx_description
1 polymer ?
#
loop_
_entity_poly.entity_id
_entity_poly.type
_entity_poly.pdbx_seq_one_letter_code
_entity_poly.pdbx_strand_id
1 'polypeptide(L)'
;MNTTNNRNDFYKKQLDKTLNGNEKIETAIAALQKESTEEMLAHTLTVIRHRMQEQVQLIIAVEPPKGDGKISLHAIKTNDGKQWWAAFTSFDEELKGSDKIMSTFTADIDKIFSSALQEPSVEGVILNPWNRTLMLNKTLINIILGNPV
;
A
#
# COMPACT_ATOMS: atom_id res chain seq x y z
N MET A 1 -31.01 19.94 3.79
CA MET A 1 -30.61 18.77 4.59
C MET A 1 -29.47 18.05 3.86
N ASN A 2 -28.25 18.14 4.39
CA ASN A 2 -27.03 17.60 3.79
C ASN A 2 -27.05 16.06 3.74
N THR A 3 -27.24 15.49 2.56
CA THR A 3 -27.27 14.02 2.35
C THR A 3 -25.92 13.44 1.92
N THR A 4 -24.88 14.26 1.79
CA THR A 4 -23.57 13.82 1.26
C THR A 4 -22.62 13.27 2.33
N ASN A 5 -22.76 13.64 3.61
CA ASN A 5 -21.86 13.18 4.67
C ASN A 5 -22.04 11.70 5.06
N ASN A 6 -23.24 11.13 4.89
CA ASN A 6 -23.55 9.81 5.46
C ASN A 6 -23.00 8.62 4.65
N ARG A 7 -22.68 8.82 3.36
CA ARG A 7 -22.09 7.76 2.52
C ARG A 7 -20.61 7.58 2.84
N ASN A 8 -19.85 8.68 2.87
CA ASN A 8 -18.41 8.66 3.14
C ASN A 8 -18.11 8.06 4.52
N ASP A 9 -18.93 8.36 5.53
CA ASP A 9 -18.78 7.81 6.88
C ASP A 9 -19.01 6.30 6.95
N PHE A 10 -19.95 5.75 6.16
CA PHE A 10 -20.20 4.31 6.10
C PHE A 10 -19.09 3.55 5.34
N TYR A 11 -18.63 4.08 4.22
CA TYR A 11 -17.50 3.52 3.47
C TYR A 11 -16.22 3.57 4.28
N LYS A 12 -15.96 4.70 4.97
CA LYS A 12 -14.83 4.84 5.88
C LYS A 12 -14.88 3.80 6.99
N LYS A 13 -16.04 3.63 7.65
CA LYS A 13 -16.20 2.65 8.73
C LYS A 13 -16.09 1.18 8.29
N GLN A 14 -16.41 0.87 7.04
CA GLN A 14 -16.21 -0.47 6.45
C GLN A 14 -14.73 -0.72 6.15
N LEU A 15 -14.05 0.23 5.51
CA LEU A 15 -12.61 0.11 5.23
C LEU A 15 -11.77 0.13 6.51
N ASP A 16 -12.13 0.95 7.50
CA ASP A 16 -11.41 1.01 8.79
C ASP A 16 -11.33 -0.37 9.46
N LYS A 17 -12.32 -1.25 9.25
CA LYS A 17 -12.26 -2.62 9.75
C LYS A 17 -11.24 -3.49 9.03
N THR A 18 -11.12 -3.34 7.71
CA THR A 18 -10.18 -4.12 6.89
C THR A 18 -8.75 -3.59 6.97
N LEU A 19 -8.59 -2.32 7.36
CA LEU A 19 -7.31 -1.66 7.57
C LEU A 19 -6.83 -1.71 9.04
N ASN A 20 -7.69 -2.17 9.95
CA ASN A 20 -7.39 -2.27 11.38
C ASN A 20 -6.14 -3.13 11.61
N GLY A 21 -5.18 -2.62 12.36
CA GLY A 21 -3.89 -3.28 12.60
C GLY A 21 -2.76 -2.78 11.69
N ASN A 22 -3.05 -1.98 10.66
CA ASN A 22 -2.03 -1.37 9.81
C ASN A 22 -1.17 -0.33 10.56
N GLU A 23 -1.62 0.19 11.70
CA GLU A 23 -0.82 1.07 12.55
C GLU A 23 0.48 0.41 13.04
N LYS A 24 0.51 -0.93 13.11
CA LYS A 24 1.72 -1.69 13.40
C LYS A 24 2.74 -1.63 12.26
N ILE A 25 2.27 -1.61 11.00
CA ILE A 25 3.13 -1.41 9.83
C ILE A 25 3.72 0.00 9.90
N GLU A 26 2.88 1.01 10.14
CA GLU A 26 3.33 2.40 10.25
C GLU A 26 4.35 2.59 11.38
N THR A 27 4.14 1.94 12.52
CA THR A 27 5.06 1.96 13.67
C THR A 27 6.38 1.27 13.36
N ALA A 28 6.36 0.13 12.66
CA ALA A 28 7.58 -0.56 12.26
C ALA A 28 8.39 0.29 11.26
N ILE A 29 7.73 0.89 10.27
CA ILE A 29 8.39 1.80 9.32
C ILE A 29 8.96 3.02 10.04
N ALA A 30 8.22 3.58 11.01
CA ALA A 30 8.71 4.69 11.84
C ALA A 30 10.00 4.34 12.57
N ALA A 31 10.06 3.14 13.15
CA ALA A 31 11.23 2.67 13.87
C ALA A 31 12.42 2.44 12.93
N LEU A 32 12.20 1.85 11.75
CA LEU A 32 13.22 1.70 10.70
C LEU A 32 13.76 3.02 10.17
N GLN A 33 12.90 4.04 10.03
CA GLN A 33 13.32 5.38 9.61
C GLN A 33 14.14 6.09 10.70
N LYS A 34 13.87 5.79 11.98
CA LYS A 34 14.65 6.30 13.10
C LYS A 34 15.99 5.58 13.21
N GLU A 35 16.01 4.28 12.94
CA GLU A 35 17.18 3.41 13.03
C GLU A 35 17.27 2.52 11.79
N SER A 36 18.04 2.97 10.80
CA SER A 36 18.16 2.32 9.49
C SER A 36 19.18 1.18 9.50
N THR A 37 18.91 0.15 10.30
CA THR A 37 19.73 -1.07 10.39
C THR A 37 19.07 -2.26 9.68
N GLU A 38 19.88 -3.27 9.33
CA GLU A 38 19.36 -4.51 8.74
C GLU A 38 18.40 -5.24 9.68
N GLU A 39 18.68 -5.21 10.99
CA GLU A 39 17.80 -5.80 12.01
C GLU A 39 16.43 -5.13 12.02
N MET A 40 16.40 -3.79 11.97
CA MET A 40 15.15 -3.03 11.91
C MET A 40 14.41 -3.23 10.59
N LEU A 41 15.13 -3.43 9.48
CA LEU A 41 14.52 -3.78 8.21
C LEU A 41 13.89 -5.17 8.30
N ALA A 42 14.62 -6.18 8.76
CA ALA A 42 14.10 -7.54 8.94
C ALA A 42 12.90 -7.57 9.89
N HIS A 43 12.94 -6.80 10.98
CA HIS A 43 11.81 -6.61 11.89
C HIS A 43 10.60 -6.02 11.15
N THR A 44 10.80 -4.96 10.37
CA THR A 44 9.73 -4.31 9.61
C THR A 44 9.11 -5.24 8.58
N LEU A 45 9.92 -5.97 7.81
CA LEU A 45 9.43 -6.96 6.84
C LEU A 45 8.65 -8.08 7.54
N THR A 46 9.09 -8.51 8.72
CA THR A 46 8.40 -9.54 9.53
C THR A 46 7.04 -9.04 10.02
N VAL A 47 6.95 -7.79 10.46
CA VAL A 47 5.67 -7.17 10.83
C VAL A 47 4.72 -7.15 9.65
N ILE A 48 5.19 -6.72 8.46
CA ILE A 48 4.38 -6.70 7.23
C ILE A 48 3.90 -8.11 6.87
N ARG A 49 4.79 -9.12 6.91
CA ARG A 49 4.41 -10.52 6.69
C ARG A 49 3.33 -10.98 7.66
N HIS A 50 3.46 -10.68 8.95
CA HIS A 50 2.48 -11.07 9.94
C HIS A 50 1.12 -10.38 9.70
N ARG A 51 1.11 -9.11 9.28
CA ARG A 51 -0.14 -8.42 8.93
C ARG A 51 -0.80 -9.03 7.68
N MET A 52 0.00 -9.38 6.69
CA MET A 52 -0.47 -10.11 5.51
C MET A 52 -1.11 -11.45 5.88
N GLN A 53 -0.51 -12.21 6.81
CA GLN A 53 -1.06 -13.48 7.30
C GLN A 53 -2.37 -13.32 8.08
N GLU A 54 -2.60 -12.16 8.70
CA GLU A 54 -3.87 -11.81 9.34
C GLU A 54 -4.95 -11.34 8.34
N GLN A 55 -4.69 -11.45 7.03
CA GLN A 55 -5.62 -11.03 5.97
C GLN A 55 -6.00 -9.55 6.06
N VAL A 56 -5.09 -8.72 6.60
CA VAL A 56 -5.25 -7.28 6.62
C VAL A 56 -5.07 -6.74 5.20
N GLN A 57 -5.86 -5.73 4.85
CA GLN A 57 -5.86 -5.14 3.52
C GLN A 57 -5.08 -3.83 3.50
N LEU A 58 -4.64 -3.43 2.31
CA LEU A 58 -4.14 -2.09 2.03
C LEU A 58 -5.06 -1.41 1.03
N ILE A 59 -5.10 -0.09 1.08
CA ILE A 59 -5.73 0.72 0.06
C ILE A 59 -4.77 0.80 -1.13
N ILE A 60 -5.27 0.56 -2.33
CA ILE A 60 -4.55 0.77 -3.58
C ILE A 60 -5.26 1.87 -4.36
N ALA A 61 -4.51 2.87 -4.82
CA ALA A 61 -5.02 3.85 -5.75
C ALA A 61 -5.12 3.24 -7.15
N VAL A 62 -6.23 3.47 -7.85
CA VAL A 62 -6.38 3.04 -9.24
C VAL A 62 -6.64 4.24 -10.14
N GLU A 63 -6.11 4.18 -11.36
CA GLU A 63 -6.50 5.11 -12.41
C GLU A 63 -7.91 4.76 -12.92
N PRO A 64 -8.74 5.78 -13.23
CA PRO A 64 -10.02 5.55 -13.87
C PRO A 64 -9.79 4.78 -15.20
N PRO A 65 -10.60 3.75 -15.48
CA PRO A 65 -10.44 2.94 -16.68
C PRO A 65 -10.57 3.83 -17.92
N LYS A 66 -9.57 3.80 -18.81
CA LYS A 66 -9.49 4.67 -20.01
C LYS A 66 -10.42 4.24 -21.17
N GLY A 67 -11.42 3.40 -20.90
CA GLY A 67 -12.40 2.90 -21.87
C GLY A 67 -12.30 1.40 -22.19
N ASP A 68 -11.18 0.75 -21.85
CA ASP A 68 -10.96 -0.70 -22.12
C ASP A 68 -11.51 -1.65 -21.03
N GLY A 69 -12.20 -1.11 -20.03
CA GLY A 69 -12.74 -1.90 -18.89
C GLY A 69 -11.68 -2.52 -17.97
N LYS A 70 -10.39 -2.27 -18.22
CA LYS A 70 -9.29 -2.72 -17.35
C LYS A 70 -9.03 -1.71 -16.24
N ILE A 71 -8.93 -2.21 -15.02
CA ILE A 71 -8.49 -1.44 -13.85
C ILE A 71 -6.97 -1.33 -13.94
N SER A 72 -6.45 -0.10 -14.00
CA SER A 72 -5.01 0.16 -13.97
C SER A 72 -4.65 0.68 -12.58
N LEU A 73 -3.71 0.04 -11.90
CA LEU A 73 -3.24 0.52 -10.61
C LEU A 73 -2.42 1.80 -10.81
N HIS A 74 -2.57 2.75 -9.89
CA HIS A 74 -1.83 4.00 -9.95
C HIS A 74 -0.36 3.74 -9.60
N ALA A 75 0.52 4.11 -10.52
CA ALA A 75 1.96 3.97 -10.36
C ALA A 75 2.62 5.34 -10.17
N ILE A 76 3.41 5.48 -9.12
CA ILE A 76 4.28 6.63 -8.89
C ILE A 76 5.57 6.41 -9.69
N LYS A 77 5.93 7.43 -10.49
CA LYS A 77 7.21 7.46 -11.20
C LYS A 77 8.25 8.12 -10.31
N THR A 78 9.29 7.39 -9.93
CA THR A 78 10.42 7.91 -9.15
C THR A 78 11.40 8.68 -10.04
N ASN A 79 12.29 9.46 -9.46
CA ASN A 79 13.22 10.35 -10.18
C ASN A 79 14.16 9.61 -11.15
N ASP A 80 14.44 8.33 -10.88
CA ASP A 80 15.20 7.42 -11.74
C ASP A 80 14.39 6.88 -12.93
N GLY A 81 13.13 7.30 -13.08
CA GLY A 81 12.24 6.93 -14.16
C GLY A 81 11.50 5.60 -13.93
N LYS A 82 11.76 4.90 -12.82
CA LYS A 82 11.09 3.64 -12.48
C LYS A 82 9.66 3.87 -12.03
N GLN A 83 8.80 2.90 -12.28
CA GLN A 83 7.41 2.92 -11.85
C GLN A 83 7.21 2.02 -10.64
N TRP A 84 6.40 2.48 -9.69
CA TRP A 84 6.10 1.77 -8.46
C TRP A 84 4.63 1.89 -8.13
N TRP A 85 3.96 0.82 -7.71
CA TRP A 85 2.58 0.94 -7.25
C TRP A 85 2.50 1.61 -5.88
N ALA A 86 1.53 2.49 -5.71
CA ALA A 86 1.27 3.12 -4.42
C ALA A 86 0.21 2.33 -3.63
N ALA A 87 0.54 1.98 -2.39
CA ALA A 87 -0.41 1.39 -1.46
C ALA A 87 -0.40 2.16 -0.12
N PHE A 88 -1.53 2.20 0.56
CA PHE A 88 -1.74 3.00 1.75
C PHE A 88 -2.29 2.15 2.89
N THR A 89 -1.78 2.39 4.09
CA THR A 89 -2.24 1.77 5.35
C THR A 89 -3.49 2.42 5.90
N SER A 90 -3.76 3.67 5.53
CA SER A 90 -4.88 4.47 6.04
C SER A 90 -5.40 5.49 5.00
N PHE A 91 -6.65 5.93 5.18
CA PHE A 91 -7.25 6.99 4.36
C PHE A 91 -6.61 8.35 4.59
N ASP A 92 -6.22 8.67 5.82
CA ASP A 92 -5.55 9.95 6.10
C ASP A 92 -4.25 10.06 5.32
N GLU A 93 -3.59 8.93 5.08
CA GLU A 93 -2.45 8.87 4.19
C GLU A 93 -2.85 9.08 2.72
N GLU A 94 -3.86 8.37 2.23
CA GLU A 94 -4.39 8.55 0.87
C GLU A 94 -4.74 10.03 0.57
N LEU A 95 -5.46 10.69 1.48
CA LEU A 95 -5.96 12.06 1.34
C LEU A 95 -4.86 13.12 1.27
N LYS A 96 -3.63 12.81 1.71
CA LYS A 96 -2.47 13.71 1.54
C LYS A 96 -2.01 13.80 0.10
N GLY A 97 -2.34 12.80 -0.73
CA GLY A 97 -2.15 12.86 -2.17
C GLY A 97 -3.19 13.80 -2.77
N SER A 98 -2.86 15.09 -2.84
CA SER A 98 -3.73 16.21 -3.23
C SER A 98 -4.37 16.14 -4.63
N ASP A 99 -4.17 15.06 -5.40
CA ASP A 99 -4.64 14.95 -6.78
C ASP A 99 -5.63 13.80 -6.93
N LYS A 100 -6.93 14.15 -6.99
CA LYS A 100 -8.02 13.38 -7.61
C LYS A 100 -7.87 11.85 -7.58
N ILE A 101 -7.77 11.26 -6.40
CA ILE A 101 -7.90 9.82 -6.27
C ILE A 101 -9.39 9.50 -6.47
N MET A 102 -9.76 9.18 -7.70
CA MET A 102 -11.16 9.04 -8.14
C MET A 102 -11.75 7.67 -7.82
N SER A 103 -10.91 6.68 -7.50
CA SER A 103 -11.35 5.35 -7.02
C SER A 103 -10.22 4.68 -6.25
N THR A 104 -10.47 4.34 -4.99
CA THR A 104 -9.62 3.45 -4.20
C THR A 104 -10.32 2.14 -3.97
N PHE A 105 -9.55 1.06 -3.97
CA PHE A 105 -10.01 -0.26 -3.58
C PHE A 105 -9.10 -0.80 -2.51
N THR A 106 -9.65 -1.59 -1.59
CA THR A 106 -8.80 -2.43 -0.75
C THR A 106 -8.46 -3.72 -1.46
N ALA A 107 -7.23 -4.16 -1.26
CA ALA A 107 -6.80 -5.47 -1.68
C ALA A 107 -5.96 -6.11 -0.58
N ASP A 108 -6.02 -7.43 -0.53
CA ASP A 108 -5.20 -8.22 0.38
C ASP A 108 -3.72 -7.99 0.04
N ILE A 109 -2.88 -7.87 1.08
CA ILE A 109 -1.45 -7.56 0.92
C ILE A 109 -0.74 -8.58 0.02
N ASP A 110 -1.07 -9.86 0.15
CA ASP A 110 -0.50 -10.96 -0.62
C ASP A 110 -0.82 -10.84 -2.12
N LYS A 111 -2.05 -10.44 -2.48
CA LYS A 111 -2.48 -10.21 -3.87
C LYS A 111 -1.77 -9.02 -4.48
N ILE A 112 -1.62 -7.92 -3.73
CA ILE A 112 -0.89 -6.73 -4.19
C ILE A 112 0.56 -7.11 -4.51
N PHE A 113 1.21 -7.80 -3.56
CA PHE A 113 2.61 -8.19 -3.68
C PHE A 113 2.83 -9.22 -4.80
N SER A 114 1.99 -10.25 -4.89
CA SER A 114 2.07 -11.24 -5.96
C SER A 114 1.87 -10.60 -7.34
N SER A 115 0.95 -9.65 -7.46
CA SER A 115 0.70 -8.93 -8.71
C SER A 115 1.88 -8.02 -9.08
N ALA A 116 2.49 -7.34 -8.10
CA ALA A 116 3.65 -6.48 -8.34
C ALA A 116 4.90 -7.27 -8.79
N LEU A 117 5.04 -8.52 -8.33
CA LEU A 117 6.09 -9.41 -8.80
C LEU A 117 5.89 -9.81 -10.27
N GLN A 118 4.64 -10.04 -10.68
CA GLN A 118 4.28 -10.48 -12.04
C GLN A 118 4.31 -9.33 -13.06
N GLU A 119 4.09 -8.09 -12.63
CA GLU A 119 4.09 -6.92 -13.50
C GLU A 119 5.53 -6.45 -13.82
N PRO A 120 6.01 -6.58 -15.07
CA PRO A 120 7.37 -6.18 -15.43
C PRO A 120 7.56 -4.66 -15.48
N SER A 121 6.49 -3.90 -15.68
CA SER A 121 6.57 -2.43 -15.79
C SER A 121 6.84 -1.73 -14.46
N VAL A 122 6.64 -2.40 -13.33
CA VAL A 122 6.89 -1.84 -11.99
C VAL A 122 8.05 -2.51 -11.29
N GLU A 123 8.78 -1.72 -10.51
CA GLU A 123 9.92 -2.16 -9.71
C GLU A 123 9.49 -2.77 -8.37
N GLY A 124 8.27 -2.45 -7.93
CA GLY A 124 7.72 -2.91 -6.66
C GLY A 124 6.57 -2.04 -6.17
N VAL A 125 6.41 -1.99 -4.85
CA VAL A 125 5.33 -1.29 -4.17
C VAL A 125 5.91 -0.26 -3.20
N ILE A 126 5.39 0.96 -3.23
CA ILE A 126 5.64 2.00 -2.22
C ILE A 126 4.48 1.97 -1.24
N LEU A 127 4.78 1.65 0.02
CA LEU A 127 3.84 1.82 1.12
C LEU A 127 3.92 3.25 1.63
N ASN A 128 2.75 3.89 1.79
CA ASN A 128 2.57 5.22 2.36
C ASN A 128 3.53 6.28 1.79
N PRO A 129 3.36 6.65 0.52
CA PRO A 129 4.28 7.54 -0.18
C PRO A 129 4.45 8.94 0.44
N TRP A 130 3.58 9.36 1.38
CA TRP A 130 3.60 10.71 1.96
C TRP A 130 4.15 10.76 3.38
N ASN A 131 3.90 9.74 4.21
CA ASN A 131 4.30 9.67 5.61
C ASN A 131 4.45 8.21 6.04
N ARG A 132 5.57 7.88 6.69
CA ARG A 132 5.98 6.47 6.96
C ARG A 132 6.19 5.68 5.67
N THR A 133 6.91 6.29 4.73
CA THR A 133 7.21 5.69 3.44
C THR A 133 8.18 4.52 3.53
N LEU A 134 7.83 3.40 2.90
CA LEU A 134 8.70 2.26 2.67
C LEU A 134 8.61 1.78 1.22
N MET A 135 9.75 1.74 0.54
CA MET A 135 9.85 1.21 -0.82
C MET A 135 10.21 -0.28 -0.78
N LEU A 136 9.31 -1.12 -1.27
CA LEU A 136 9.48 -2.58 -1.32
C LEU A 136 9.76 -3.01 -2.76
N ASN A 137 11.03 -3.23 -3.09
CA ASN A 137 11.39 -3.79 -4.40
C ASN A 137 10.99 -5.28 -4.48
N LYS A 138 11.09 -5.88 -5.67
CA LYS A 138 10.75 -7.30 -5.88
C LYS A 138 11.49 -8.24 -4.92
N THR A 139 12.73 -7.96 -4.56
CA THR A 139 13.51 -8.74 -3.58
C THR A 139 12.87 -8.69 -2.18
N LEU A 140 12.58 -7.50 -1.66
CA LEU A 140 11.94 -7.32 -0.35
C LEU A 140 10.53 -7.92 -0.33
N ILE A 141 9.79 -7.81 -1.43
CA ILE A 141 8.48 -8.46 -1.59
C ILE A 141 8.61 -9.99 -1.54
N ASN A 142 9.59 -10.58 -2.24
CA ASN A 142 9.84 -12.02 -2.17
C ASN A 142 10.19 -12.46 -0.75
N ILE A 143 11.02 -11.68 -0.04
CA ILE A 143 11.29 -11.91 1.38
C ILE A 143 9.97 -11.89 2.14
N ILE A 144 9.13 -10.87 2.04
CA ILE A 144 7.86 -10.82 2.79
C ILE A 144 6.97 -12.03 2.47
N LEU A 145 6.83 -12.43 1.21
CA LEU A 145 6.04 -13.59 0.79
C LEU A 145 6.64 -14.94 1.24
N GLY A 146 7.91 -14.96 1.66
CA GLY A 146 8.62 -16.19 2.01
C GLY A 146 9.06 -16.99 0.78
N ASN A 147 9.15 -16.34 -0.38
CA ASN A 147 9.69 -16.94 -1.59
C ASN A 147 11.22 -17.05 -1.50
N PRO A 148 11.83 -18.05 -2.14
CA PRO A 148 13.28 -18.10 -2.30
C PRO A 148 13.76 -16.86 -3.06
N VAL A 149 14.87 -16.29 -2.61
CA VAL A 149 15.48 -15.04 -3.12
C VAL A 149 16.85 -15.33 -3.71
#